data_AF-A0A1X7C506-F1
#
_entry.id   AF-A0A1X7C506-F1
#
_cell.length_a   1.000
_cell.length_b   1.000
_cell.length_c   1.000
_cell.angle_alpha   90.00
_cell.angle_beta   90.00
_cell.angle_gamma   90.00
#
_symmetry.space_group_name_H-M   'P 1'
#
loop_
_entity.id
_entity.type
_entity.pdbx_description
1 polymer ?
#
loop_
_entity_poly.entity_id
_entity_poly.type
_entity_poly.pdbx_seq_one_letter_code
_entity_poly.pdbx_strand_id
1 'polypeptide(L)' 'MDQYNRSGLALQKHLLNLRRERDRLKAQGKHKEAERLAREITRIESVVAALPAAAKPPTLQ' A
#
# COMPACT_ATOMS: atom_id res chain seq x y z
N MET A 1 20.29 -10.91 2.07
CA MET A 1 19.43 -10.59 0.90
C MET A 1 17.94 -10.91 1.14
N ASP A 2 17.55 -11.61 2.21
CA ASP A 2 16.12 -12.00 2.43
C ASP A 2 15.23 -10.99 3.17
N GLN A 3 15.82 -10.06 3.92
CA GLN A 3 15.05 -9.17 4.79
C GLN A 3 14.20 -8.15 4.00
N TYR A 4 14.73 -7.67 2.86
CA TYR A 4 14.01 -6.76 1.97
C TYR A 4 12.80 -7.42 1.30
N ASN A 5 12.90 -8.70 0.98
CA ASN A 5 11.82 -9.45 0.34
C ASN A 5 10.65 -9.68 1.31
N ARG A 6 10.96 -9.98 2.58
CA ARG A 6 9.94 -10.17 3.63
C ARG A 6 9.24 -8.86 4.01
N SER A 7 10.00 -7.76 4.11
CA SER A 7 9.46 -6.42 4.38
C SER A 7 8.63 -5.89 3.22
N GLY A 8 9.06 -6.12 1.97
CA GLY A 8 8.30 -5.76 0.77
C GLY A 8 6.96 -6.49 0.68
N LEU A 9 6.95 -7.80 0.96
CA LEU A 9 5.73 -8.61 0.96
C LEU A 9 4.76 -8.20 2.09
N ALA A 10 5.28 -7.92 3.28
CA ALA A 10 4.48 -7.40 4.39
C ALA A 10 3.83 -6.06 4.05
N LEU A 11 4.58 -5.17 3.37
CA LEU A 11 4.10 -3.87 2.96
C LEU A 11 3.05 -3.95 1.84
N GLN A 12 3.22 -4.84 0.87
CA GLN A 12 2.20 -5.14 -0.14
C GLN A 12 0.90 -5.65 0.48
N LYS A 13 1.00 -6.58 1.44
CA LYS A 13 -0.17 -7.09 2.17
C LYS A 13 -0.85 -5.99 2.98
N HIS A 14 -0.07 -5.10 3.59
CA HIS A 14 -0.61 -3.97 4.34
C HIS A 14 -1.33 -2.97 3.43
N LEU A 15 -0.74 -2.63 2.28
CA LEU A 15 -1.38 -1.81 1.24
C LEU A 15 -2.68 -2.42 0.72
N LEU A 16 -2.72 -3.73 0.50
CA LEU A 16 -3.93 -4.43 0.07
C LEU A 16 -5.06 -4.30 1.11
N ASN A 17 -4.72 -4.45 2.40
CA ASN A 17 -5.67 -4.26 3.49
C ASN A 17 -6.19 -2.81 3.56
N LEU A 18 -5.30 -1.82 3.42
CA LEU A 18 -5.69 -0.40 3.38
C LEU A 18 -6.62 -0.10 2.20
N ARG A 19 -6.36 -0.65 1.01
CA ARG A 19 -7.25 -0.49 -0.15
C ARG A 19 -8.65 -1.08 0.10
N ARG A 20 -8.72 -2.27 0.71
CA ARG A 20 -10.00 -2.89 1.10
C ARG A 20 -10.76 -2.04 2.12
N GLU A 21 -10.06 -1.47 3.09
CA GLU A 21 -10.67 -0.63 4.11
C GLU A 21 -11.19 0.68 3.51
N ARG A 22 -10.42 1.32 2.63
CA ARG A 22 -10.89 2.48 1.85
C ARG A 22 -12.18 2.16 1.08
N ASP A 23 -12.24 1.00 0.43
CA ASP A 23 -13.40 0.62 -0.37
C ASP A 23 -14.62 0.33 0.52
N ARG A 24 -14.42 -0.27 1.71
CA ARG A 24 -15.46 -0.37 2.74
C ARG A 24 -15.94 1.00 3.22
N LEU A 25 -15.03 1.92 3.49
CA LEU A 25 -15.36 3.29 3.92
C LEU A 25 -16.15 4.03 2.84
N LYS A 26 -15.79 3.87 1.56
CA LYS A 26 -16.59 4.38 0.43
C LYS A 26 -17.99 3.76 0.40
N ALA A 27 -18.09 2.44 0.57
CA ALA A 27 -19.38 1.75 0.60
C ALA A 27 -20.28 2.17 1.78
N GLN A 28 -19.67 2.56 2.91
CA GLN A 28 -20.36 3.10 4.09
C GLN A 28 -20.70 4.59 3.97
N GLY A 29 -20.39 5.25 2.83
CA GLY A 29 -20.61 6.69 2.65
C GLY A 29 -19.61 7.60 3.40
N LYS A 30 -18.56 7.02 4.00
CA LYS A 30 -17.50 7.74 4.72
C LYS A 30 -16.41 8.26 3.77
N HIS A 31 -16.83 9.10 2.83
CA HIS A 31 -15.96 9.60 1.76
C HIS A 31 -14.72 10.36 2.27
N LYS A 32 -14.86 11.15 3.35
CA LYS A 32 -13.73 11.90 3.95
C LYS A 32 -12.65 10.98 4.54
N GLU A 33 -13.06 9.91 5.23
CA GLU A 33 -12.14 8.92 5.77
C GLU A 33 -11.47 8.13 4.64
N ALA A 34 -12.23 7.75 3.62
CA ALA A 34 -11.71 7.08 2.43
C ALA A 34 -10.68 7.95 1.67
N GLU A 35 -10.90 9.26 1.54
CA GLU A 35 -9.93 10.19 0.93
C GLU A 35 -8.67 10.35 1.77
N ARG A 36 -8.79 10.36 3.09
CA ARG A 36 -7.63 10.37 3.99
C ARG A 36 -6.81 9.09 3.81
N LEU A 37 -7.48 7.94 3.81
CA LEU A 37 -6.84 6.64 3.57
C LEU A 37 -6.20 6.57 2.19
N ALA A 38 -6.86 7.12 1.15
CA ALA A 38 -6.31 7.17 -0.20
C ALA A 38 -5.00 7.98 -0.25
N ARG A 39 -4.94 9.13 0.41
CA ARG A 39 -3.71 9.94 0.49
C ARG A 39 -2.59 9.22 1.22
N GLU A 40 -2.90 8.50 2.30
CA GLU A 40 -1.92 7.69 3.02
C GLU A 40 -1.40 6.53 2.16
N ILE A 41 -2.30 5.83 1.45
CA ILE A 41 -1.95 4.77 0.49
C ILE A 41 -1.00 5.33 -0.58
N THR A 42 -1.33 6.46 -1.22
CA THR A 42 -0.49 7.07 -2.27
C THR A 42 0.89 7.48 -1.74
N ARG A 43 0.97 7.96 -0.50
CA ARG A 43 2.26 8.28 0.13
C ARG A 43 3.11 7.03 0.34
N ILE A 44 2.52 5.96 0.86
CA ILE A 44 3.20 4.68 1.07
C ILE A 44 3.65 4.11 -0.29
N GLU A 45 2.78 4.11 -1.30
CA GLU A 45 3.10 3.67 -2.66
C GLU A 45 4.23 4.48 -3.29
N SER A 46 4.26 5.79 -3.07
CA SER A 46 5.33 6.66 -3.57
C SER A 46 6.67 6.35 -2.88
N VAL A 47 6.65 6.10 -1.56
CA VAL A 47 7.85 5.68 -0.83
C VAL A 47 8.32 4.30 -1.32
N VAL A 48 7.40 3.37 -1.56
CA VAL A 48 7.72 2.05 -2.13
C VAL A 48 8.27 2.15 -3.56
N ALA A 49 7.69 3.02 -4.38
CA ALA A 49 8.16 3.26 -5.75
C ALA A 49 9.53 3.97 -5.80
N ALA A 50 9.81 4.81 -4.80
CA ALA A 50 11.09 5.49 -4.63
C ALA A 50 12.17 4.60 -3.99
N LEU A 51 11.80 3.44 -3.42
CA LEU A 51 12.79 2.48 -2.96
C LEU A 51 13.54 1.90 -4.18
N PRO A 52 14.89 1.84 -4.12
CA PRO A 52 15.69 1.37 -5.24
C PRO A 52 15.34 -0.08 -5.60
N ALA A 53 15.50 -0.43 -6.89
CA ALA A 53 15.06 -1.68 -7.50
C ALA A 53 15.54 -2.98 -6.79
N ALA A 54 16.54 -2.89 -5.91
CA ALA A 54 16.97 -3.98 -5.02
C ALA A 54 15.94 -4.35 -3.92
N ALA A 55 14.91 -3.52 -3.68
CA ALA A 55 13.80 -3.75 -2.74
C ALA A 55 12.45 -3.86 -3.45
N LYS A 56 12.43 -4.00 -4.79
CA LYS A 56 11.21 -4.18 -5.57
C LYS A 56 10.88 -5.68 -5.59
N PRO A 57 9.89 -6.17 -4.81
CA PRO A 57 9.49 -7.56 -4.93
C PRO A 57 8.98 -7.80 -6.37
N PRO A 58 9.42 -8.88 -7.05
CA PRO A 58 9.16 -9.13 -8.46
C PRO A 58 7.68 -9.45 -8.80
N THR A 59 6.75 -9.20 -7.87
CA THR A 59 5.32 -9.52 -8.03
C THR A 59 4.48 -8.34 -8.53
N LEU A 60 5.10 -7.23 -8.92
CA LEU A 60 4.44 -6.16 -9.68
C LEU A 60 4.80 -6.29 -11.16
N GLN A 61 4.28 -7.34 -11.79
CA GLN A 61 3.94 -7.34 -13.22
C GLN A 61 2.45 -7.08 -13.36
#